data_AF-A0A1G1H916-F1
#
_entry.id   AF-A0A1G1H916-F1
#
_cell.length_a   1.000
_cell.length_b   1.000
_cell.length_c   1.000
_cell.angle_alpha   90.00
_cell.angle_beta   90.00
_cell.angle_gamma   90.00
#
_symmetry.space_group_name_H-M   'P 1'
#
loop_
_entity.id
_entity.type
_entity.pdbx_description
1 polymer ?
#
loop_
_entity_poly.entity_id
_entity_poly.type
_entity_poly.pdbx_seq_one_letter_code
_entity_poly.pdbx_strand_id
1 'polypeptide(L)'
;MLSMAGLIQRFNEGCPSAEVYRKGIRYYQVLLDVIEDQEFSEKVSELAKIPAGTITSTALKIVNVLLFNRDKNPFLSLGLPSDAGDVEIKKRWKRLLTLYHPDKAFNRRAYEETAKKINQAYEEIAELKEKSAYSEKAAEEQQKSVQDVAMLPRSSFPAGQTKYLKYLPAVILFTVILIAIFTITLFVIYKIN
;
A
#
# COMPACT_ATOMS: atom_id res chain seq x y z
N MET A 1 -12.58 -22.20 14.69
CA MET A 1 -13.75 -21.29 14.72
C MET A 1 -13.95 -20.58 16.07
N LEU A 2 -13.67 -21.21 17.22
CA LEU A 2 -13.82 -20.60 18.57
C LEU A 2 -13.16 -19.21 18.74
N SER A 3 -12.01 -18.96 18.10
CA SER A 3 -11.30 -17.68 18.28
C SER A 3 -11.90 -16.50 17.50
N MET A 4 -12.75 -16.75 16.49
CA MET A 4 -13.45 -15.69 15.75
C MET A 4 -14.68 -15.23 16.53
N ALA A 5 -15.46 -16.17 17.06
CA ALA A 5 -16.54 -15.86 18.02
C ALA A 5 -15.99 -15.07 19.22
N GLY A 6 -14.81 -15.45 19.74
CA GLY A 6 -14.12 -14.70 20.78
C GLY A 6 -13.65 -13.29 20.36
N LEU A 7 -13.35 -13.05 19.08
CA LEU A 7 -13.04 -11.70 18.57
C LEU A 7 -14.31 -10.85 18.49
N ILE A 8 -15.41 -11.41 17.98
CA ILE A 8 -16.73 -10.75 17.91
C ILE A 8 -17.20 -10.35 19.32
N GLN A 9 -17.13 -11.27 20.27
CA GLN A 9 -17.55 -11.04 21.65
C GLN A 9 -16.70 -9.94 22.31
N ARG A 10 -15.36 -10.01 22.22
CA ARG A 10 -14.47 -8.98 22.78
C ARG A 10 -14.58 -7.63 22.08
N PHE A 11 -14.87 -7.61 20.77
CA PHE A 11 -15.12 -6.37 20.05
C PHE A 11 -16.35 -5.65 20.62
N ASN A 12 -17.41 -6.41 20.95
CA ASN A 12 -18.61 -5.87 21.58
C ASN A 12 -18.36 -5.35 23.02
N GLU A 13 -17.32 -5.85 23.69
CA GLU A 13 -16.89 -5.43 25.03
C GLU A 13 -15.95 -4.20 25.03
N GLY A 14 -15.63 -3.63 23.86
CA GLY A 14 -14.80 -2.41 23.76
C GLY A 14 -13.29 -2.67 23.59
N CYS A 15 -12.92 -3.68 22.81
CA CYS A 15 -11.52 -4.02 22.53
C CYS A 15 -10.70 -2.84 21.94
N PRO A 16 -9.46 -2.60 22.41
CA PRO A 16 -8.56 -1.62 21.80
C PRO A 16 -8.26 -1.97 20.34
N SER A 17 -8.24 -0.97 19.45
CA SER A 17 -8.04 -1.16 18.00
C SER A 17 -6.75 -1.92 17.68
N ALA A 18 -5.67 -1.72 18.45
CA ALA A 18 -4.40 -2.44 18.30
C ALA A 18 -4.53 -3.98 18.37
N GLU A 19 -5.38 -4.49 19.27
CA GLU A 19 -5.61 -5.93 19.38
C GLU A 19 -6.48 -6.45 18.24
N VAL A 20 -7.43 -5.64 17.78
CA VAL A 20 -8.25 -5.92 16.59
C VAL A 20 -7.37 -6.02 15.35
N TYR A 21 -6.35 -5.17 15.18
CA TYR A 21 -5.42 -5.26 14.05
C TYR A 21 -4.63 -6.58 14.08
N ARG A 22 -4.03 -6.93 15.22
CA ARG A 22 -3.22 -8.15 15.36
C ARG A 22 -4.02 -9.43 15.12
N LYS A 23 -5.25 -9.51 15.63
CA LYS A 23 -6.12 -10.70 15.46
C LYS A 23 -6.92 -10.66 14.16
N GLY A 24 -7.25 -9.46 13.68
CA GLY A 24 -8.11 -9.21 12.54
C GLY A 24 -7.52 -9.71 11.24
N ILE A 25 -6.20 -9.58 11.01
CA ILE A 25 -5.54 -10.12 9.80
C ILE A 25 -5.77 -11.63 9.69
N ARG A 26 -5.61 -12.36 10.81
CA ARG A 26 -5.77 -13.83 10.84
C ARG A 26 -7.19 -14.27 10.52
N TYR A 27 -8.19 -13.50 10.95
CA TYR A 27 -9.60 -13.84 10.77
C TYR A 27 -10.26 -13.08 9.62
N TYR A 28 -9.52 -12.27 8.87
CA TYR A 28 -10.08 -11.41 7.83
C TYR A 28 -10.83 -12.19 6.76
N GLN A 29 -10.28 -13.33 6.32
CA GLN A 29 -10.95 -14.19 5.35
C GLN A 29 -12.29 -14.70 5.91
N VAL A 30 -12.28 -15.23 7.14
CA VAL A 30 -13.48 -15.72 7.83
C VAL A 30 -14.50 -14.60 8.06
N LEU A 31 -14.05 -13.39 8.36
CA LEU A 31 -14.90 -12.20 8.48
C LEU A 31 -15.62 -11.90 7.16
N LEU A 32 -14.91 -11.96 6.04
CA LEU A 32 -15.53 -11.79 4.71
C LEU A 32 -16.46 -12.94 4.36
N ASP A 33 -16.10 -14.18 4.69
CA ASP A 33 -16.93 -15.36 4.44
C ASP A 33 -18.28 -15.25 5.18
N VAL A 34 -18.29 -14.79 6.43
CA VAL A 34 -19.51 -14.53 7.22
C VAL A 34 -20.39 -13.44 6.60
N ILE A 35 -19.79 -12.48 5.90
CA ILE A 35 -20.53 -11.36 5.29
C ILE A 35 -21.11 -11.77 3.93
N GLU A 36 -20.39 -12.60 3.18
CA GLU A 36 -20.76 -13.00 1.82
C GLU A 36 -21.67 -14.23 1.76
N ASP A 37 -21.51 -15.16 2.71
CA ASP A 37 -22.23 -16.44 2.74
C ASP A 37 -23.20 -16.50 3.93
N GLN A 38 -24.50 -16.47 3.62
CA GLN A 38 -25.55 -16.59 4.61
C GLN A 38 -25.52 -17.95 5.33
N GLU A 39 -25.27 -19.05 4.62
CA GLU A 39 -25.22 -20.40 5.20
C GLU A 39 -24.06 -20.50 6.20
N PHE A 40 -22.92 -19.88 5.87
CA PHE A 40 -21.79 -19.80 6.79
C PHE A 40 -22.10 -18.97 8.03
N SER A 41 -22.82 -17.85 7.88
CA SER A 41 -23.26 -17.02 9.01
C SER A 41 -24.17 -17.78 9.97
N GLU A 42 -25.05 -18.64 9.45
CA GLU A 42 -25.96 -19.48 10.22
C GLU A 42 -25.21 -20.57 11.01
N LYS A 43 -24.22 -21.22 10.37
CA LYS A 43 -23.33 -22.18 11.06
C LYS A 43 -22.55 -21.53 12.21
N VAL A 44 -22.03 -20.32 11.99
CA VAL A 44 -21.31 -19.57 13.05
C VAL A 44 -22.26 -19.13 14.14
N SER A 45 -23.49 -18.74 13.80
CA SER A 45 -24.57 -18.40 14.73
C SER A 45 -24.90 -19.56 15.66
N GLU A 46 -25.07 -20.77 15.11
CA GLU A 46 -25.33 -21.99 15.89
C GLU A 46 -24.20 -22.29 16.88
N LEU A 47 -22.95 -22.21 16.42
CA LEU A 47 -21.78 -22.47 17.25
C LEU A 47 -21.56 -21.43 18.35
N ALA A 48 -21.81 -20.15 18.05
CA ALA A 48 -21.56 -19.05 18.97
C ALA A 48 -22.77 -18.72 19.87
N LYS A 49 -23.96 -19.24 19.55
CA LYS A 49 -25.24 -18.88 20.18
C LYS A 49 -25.54 -17.37 20.09
N ILE A 50 -25.14 -16.74 18.98
CA ILE A 50 -25.34 -15.31 18.70
C ILE A 50 -26.16 -15.20 17.41
N PRO A 51 -27.18 -14.33 17.30
CA PRO A 51 -27.96 -14.18 16.08
C PRO A 51 -27.09 -13.87 14.84
N ALA A 52 -27.34 -14.55 13.72
CA ALA A 52 -26.57 -14.40 12.48
C ALA A 52 -26.46 -12.94 12.00
N GLY A 53 -27.55 -12.16 12.06
CA GLY A 53 -27.53 -10.73 11.71
C GLY A 53 -26.59 -9.88 12.59
N THR A 54 -26.48 -10.22 13.88
CA THR A 54 -25.53 -9.56 14.79
C THR A 54 -24.09 -9.92 14.42
N ILE A 55 -23.83 -11.17 14.04
CA ILE A 55 -22.50 -11.62 13.61
C ILE A 55 -22.09 -10.90 12.32
N THR A 56 -22.94 -10.89 11.30
CA THR A 56 -22.65 -10.21 10.02
C THR A 56 -22.44 -8.70 10.21
N SER A 57 -23.30 -8.04 10.98
CA SER A 57 -23.13 -6.60 11.26
C SER A 57 -21.86 -6.31 12.06
N THR A 58 -21.48 -7.18 12.99
CA THR A 58 -20.23 -7.03 13.76
C THR A 58 -19.01 -7.30 12.90
N ALA A 59 -19.06 -8.32 12.04
CA ALA A 59 -18.02 -8.61 11.07
C ALA A 59 -17.79 -7.42 10.13
N LEU A 60 -18.88 -6.82 9.61
CA LEU A 60 -18.80 -5.63 8.77
C LEU A 60 -18.19 -4.42 9.51
N LYS A 61 -18.54 -4.22 10.78
CA LYS A 61 -17.92 -3.18 11.62
C LYS A 61 -16.44 -3.41 11.82
N ILE A 62 -16.02 -4.66 12.08
CA ILE A 62 -14.61 -5.02 12.25
C ILE A 62 -13.85 -4.74 10.94
N VAL A 63 -14.39 -5.17 9.79
CA VAL A 63 -13.79 -4.93 8.47
C VAL A 63 -13.64 -3.43 8.21
N ASN A 64 -14.65 -2.62 8.53
CA ASN A 64 -14.56 -1.16 8.42
C ASN A 64 -13.47 -0.57 9.31
N VAL A 65 -13.34 -1.00 10.57
CA VAL A 65 -12.27 -0.54 11.48
C VAL A 65 -10.88 -0.90 10.95
N LEU A 66 -10.75 -2.03 10.25
CA LEU A 66 -9.51 -2.45 9.61
C LEU A 66 -9.19 -1.62 8.36
N LEU A 67 -10.19 -1.36 7.52
CA LEU A 67 -10.10 -0.52 6.33
C LEU A 67 -9.68 0.92 6.67
N PHE A 68 -10.23 1.49 7.75
CA PHE A 68 -9.89 2.84 8.22
C PHE A 68 -8.86 2.80 9.36
N ASN A 69 -7.77 2.04 9.18
CA ASN A 69 -6.74 1.94 10.21
C ASN A 69 -6.02 3.28 10.45
N ARG A 70 -5.65 3.53 11.72
CA ARG A 70 -4.99 4.78 12.13
C ARG A 70 -3.58 4.93 11.57
N ASP A 71 -2.91 3.80 11.35
CA ASP A 71 -1.51 3.75 10.93
C ASP A 71 -1.35 4.00 9.42
N LYS A 72 -2.46 4.19 8.68
CA LYS A 72 -2.50 4.36 7.22
C LYS A 72 -1.68 3.30 6.48
N ASN A 73 -1.61 2.09 7.03
CA ASN A 73 -0.88 1.00 6.42
C ASN A 73 -1.78 0.35 5.35
N PRO A 74 -1.38 0.37 4.07
CA PRO A 74 -2.26 -0.07 3.00
C PRO A 74 -2.47 -1.60 2.99
N PHE A 75 -1.49 -2.38 3.47
CA PHE A 75 -1.66 -3.83 3.65
C PHE A 75 -2.70 -4.14 4.74
N LEU A 76 -2.63 -3.42 5.87
CA LEU A 76 -3.63 -3.55 6.93
C LEU A 76 -5.03 -3.14 6.47
N SER A 77 -5.14 -2.12 5.62
CA SER A 77 -6.41 -1.70 5.03
C SER A 77 -7.09 -2.84 4.26
N LEU A 78 -6.32 -3.62 3.49
CA LEU A 78 -6.82 -4.81 2.80
C LEU A 78 -6.92 -6.06 3.72
N GLY A 79 -6.48 -5.96 4.97
CA GLY A 79 -6.43 -7.08 5.92
C GLY A 79 -5.37 -8.12 5.57
N LEU A 80 -4.28 -7.69 4.94
CA LEU A 80 -3.19 -8.53 4.49
C LEU A 80 -1.94 -8.30 5.35
N PRO A 81 -1.09 -9.32 5.50
CA PRO A 81 0.23 -9.13 6.07
C PRO A 81 1.14 -8.38 5.07
N SER A 82 2.21 -7.76 5.57
CA SER A 82 3.13 -6.95 4.76
C SER A 82 3.95 -7.77 3.74
N ASP A 83 4.00 -9.09 3.90
CA ASP A 83 4.66 -10.06 3.02
C ASP A 83 3.70 -10.69 2.00
N ALA A 84 2.47 -10.20 1.89
CA ALA A 84 1.47 -10.75 0.97
C ALA A 84 1.93 -10.73 -0.50
N GLY A 85 1.72 -11.85 -1.20
CA GLY A 85 2.00 -11.98 -2.63
C GLY A 85 1.00 -11.21 -3.50
N ASP A 86 1.40 -10.83 -4.72
CA ASP A 86 0.57 -10.02 -5.63
C ASP A 86 -0.77 -10.67 -5.97
N VAL A 87 -0.78 -12.00 -6.08
CA VAL A 87 -2.00 -12.78 -6.34
C VAL A 87 -2.99 -12.63 -5.20
N GLU A 88 -2.52 -12.68 -3.95
CA GLU A 88 -3.38 -12.54 -2.78
C GLU A 88 -3.89 -11.11 -2.64
N ILE A 89 -3.02 -10.12 -2.85
CA ILE A 89 -3.37 -8.70 -2.84
C ILE A 89 -4.49 -8.42 -3.84
N LYS A 90 -4.31 -8.86 -5.11
CA LYS A 90 -5.31 -8.67 -6.17
C LYS A 90 -6.61 -9.40 -5.87
N LYS A 91 -6.54 -10.63 -5.34
CA LYS A 91 -7.74 -11.41 -4.95
C LYS A 91 -8.53 -10.67 -3.87
N ARG A 92 -7.85 -10.18 -2.83
CA ARG A 92 -8.47 -9.47 -1.71
C ARG A 92 -9.10 -8.16 -2.15
N TRP A 93 -8.39 -7.39 -2.96
CA TRP A 93 -8.87 -6.13 -3.53
C TRP A 93 -10.19 -6.33 -4.31
N LYS A 94 -10.23 -7.29 -5.24
CA LYS A 94 -11.45 -7.59 -6.03
C LYS A 94 -12.63 -8.01 -5.14
N ARG A 95 -12.35 -8.81 -4.12
CA ARG A 95 -13.37 -9.29 -3.17
C ARG A 95 -13.99 -8.12 -2.40
N LEU A 96 -13.15 -7.24 -1.87
CA LEU A 96 -13.59 -6.03 -1.15
C LEU A 96 -14.38 -5.07 -2.05
N LEU A 97 -13.97 -4.84 -3.31
CA LEU A 97 -14.76 -4.02 -4.24
C LEU A 97 -16.14 -4.61 -4.54
N THR A 98 -16.24 -5.94 -4.62
CA THR A 98 -17.52 -6.63 -4.83
C THR A 98 -18.44 -6.50 -3.62
N LEU A 99 -17.86 -6.47 -2.41
CA LEU A 99 -18.57 -6.27 -1.17
C LEU A 99 -19.07 -4.81 -1.04
N TYR A 100 -18.21 -3.85 -1.33
CA TYR A 100 -18.51 -2.41 -1.26
C TYR A 100 -19.00 -1.82 -2.59
N HIS A 101 -19.68 -2.61 -3.42
CA HIS A 101 -20.21 -2.12 -4.69
C HIS A 101 -21.35 -1.11 -4.45
N PRO A 102 -21.34 0.08 -5.08
CA PRO A 102 -22.33 1.13 -4.82
C PRO A 102 -23.76 0.69 -5.12
N ASP A 103 -23.96 -0.22 -6.08
CA ASP A 103 -25.31 -0.73 -6.42
C ASP A 103 -25.93 -1.64 -5.36
N LYS A 104 -25.13 -2.20 -4.45
CA LYS A 104 -25.64 -3.09 -3.39
C LYS A 104 -26.14 -2.34 -2.16
N ALA A 105 -25.82 -1.06 -2.03
CA ALA A 105 -26.08 -0.30 -0.81
C ALA A 105 -27.26 0.66 -0.95
N PHE A 106 -28.09 0.70 0.10
CA PHE A 106 -29.07 1.76 0.26
C PHE A 106 -28.41 3.15 0.35
N ASN A 107 -27.21 3.23 0.94
CA ASN A 107 -26.39 4.45 0.99
C ASN A 107 -25.18 4.34 0.05
N ARG A 108 -25.39 4.71 -1.21
CA ARG A 108 -24.36 4.62 -2.26
C ARG A 108 -23.10 5.43 -1.95
N ARG A 109 -23.22 6.61 -1.34
CA ARG A 109 -22.08 7.50 -1.03
C ARG A 109 -21.07 6.85 -0.09
N ALA A 110 -21.55 6.20 0.98
CA ALA A 110 -20.66 5.56 1.95
C ALA A 110 -19.87 4.39 1.33
N TYR A 111 -20.51 3.63 0.44
CA TYR A 111 -19.88 2.50 -0.25
C TYR A 111 -18.91 2.99 -1.32
N GLU A 112 -19.24 4.06 -2.04
CA GLU A 112 -18.35 4.74 -2.99
C GLU A 112 -17.08 5.26 -2.32
N GLU A 113 -17.20 5.94 -1.18
CA GLU A 113 -16.06 6.41 -0.40
C GLU A 113 -15.17 5.26 0.08
N THR A 114 -15.78 4.14 0.49
CA THR A 114 -15.05 2.97 0.94
C THR A 114 -14.33 2.27 -0.21
N ALA A 115 -15.00 2.10 -1.35
CA ALA A 115 -14.41 1.55 -2.57
C ALA A 115 -13.22 2.39 -3.06
N LYS A 116 -13.32 3.73 -2.97
CA LYS A 116 -12.20 4.63 -3.29
C LYS A 116 -10.98 4.37 -2.39
N LYS A 117 -11.18 4.18 -1.10
CA LYS A 117 -10.07 3.86 -0.17
C LYS A 117 -9.47 2.49 -0.42
N ILE A 118 -10.29 1.51 -0.81
CA ILE A 118 -9.82 0.18 -1.20
C ILE A 118 -8.90 0.27 -2.43
N ASN A 119 -9.28 1.07 -3.43
CA ASN A 119 -8.46 1.31 -4.61
C ASN A 119 -7.14 2.01 -4.26
N GLN A 120 -7.21 3.08 -3.46
CA GLN A 120 -6.03 3.81 -3.01
C GLN A 120 -5.04 2.88 -2.28
N ALA A 121 -5.52 2.02 -1.36
CA ALA A 121 -4.65 1.08 -0.66
C ALA A 121 -3.97 0.07 -1.61
N TYR A 122 -4.68 -0.40 -2.64
CA TYR A 122 -4.10 -1.28 -3.65
C TYR A 122 -3.00 -0.58 -4.48
N GLU A 123 -3.24 0.66 -4.89
CA GLU A 123 -2.26 1.48 -5.63
C GLU A 123 -1.01 1.76 -4.79
N GLU A 124 -1.18 2.14 -3.52
CA GLU A 124 -0.06 2.37 -2.60
C GLU A 124 0.79 1.11 -2.40
N ILE A 125 0.15 -0.08 -2.27
CA ILE A 125 0.89 -1.35 -2.19
C ILE A 125 1.70 -1.59 -3.46
N ALA A 126 1.11 -1.36 -4.64
CA ALA A 126 1.80 -1.56 -5.91
C ALA A 126 3.05 -0.65 -6.01
N GLU A 127 2.93 0.63 -5.65
CA GLU A 127 4.07 1.55 -5.62
C GLU A 127 5.14 1.13 -4.61
N LEU A 128 4.75 0.69 -3.41
CA LEU A 128 5.69 0.24 -2.39
C LEU A 128 6.49 -0.97 -2.86
N LYS A 129 5.83 -1.91 -3.54
CA LYS A 129 6.49 -3.10 -4.10
C LYS A 129 7.43 -2.73 -5.25
N GLU A 130 7.02 -1.83 -6.14
CA GLU A 130 7.87 -1.34 -7.22
C GLU A 130 9.12 -0.62 -6.67
N LYS A 131 8.96 0.28 -5.70
CA LYS A 131 10.07 0.97 -5.02
C LYS A 131 11.01 -0.01 -4.34
N SER A 132 10.48 -1.04 -3.66
CA SER A 132 11.30 -2.07 -3.00
C SER A 132 12.13 -2.87 -4.00
N ALA A 133 11.51 -3.34 -5.09
CA ALA A 133 12.19 -4.09 -6.15
C ALA A 133 13.24 -3.25 -6.88
N TYR A 134 13.00 -1.94 -7.04
CA TYR A 134 13.99 -1.02 -7.58
C TYR A 134 15.18 -0.83 -6.63
N SER A 135 14.91 -0.65 -5.33
CA SER A 135 15.95 -0.46 -4.32
C SER A 135 16.86 -1.68 -4.14
N GLU A 136 16.29 -2.88 -4.23
CA GLU A 136 17.03 -4.15 -4.13
C GLU A 136 17.97 -4.32 -5.33
N LYS A 137 17.48 -4.07 -6.56
CA LYS A 137 18.30 -4.09 -7.78
C LYS A 137 19.44 -3.07 -7.75
N ALA A 138 19.17 -1.84 -7.28
CA ALA A 138 20.20 -0.80 -7.18
C ALA A 138 21.31 -1.18 -6.18
N ALA A 139 20.96 -1.85 -5.07
CA ALA A 139 21.93 -2.35 -4.09
C ALA A 139 22.77 -3.51 -4.64
N GLU A 140 22.16 -4.43 -5.40
CA GLU A 140 22.87 -5.54 -6.05
C GLU A 140 23.87 -5.06 -7.12
N GLU A 141 23.53 -4.01 -7.88
CA GLU A 141 24.43 -3.39 -8.87
C GLU A 141 25.65 -2.71 -8.20
N GLN A 142 25.46 -2.09 -7.03
CA GLN A 142 26.57 -1.57 -6.23
C GLN A 142 27.44 -2.68 -5.64
N GLN A 143 26.89 -3.86 -5.34
CA GLN A 143 27.65 -4.96 -4.77
C GLN A 143 28.46 -5.74 -5.82
N LYS A 144 27.94 -5.90 -7.05
CA LYS A 144 28.68 -6.46 -8.20
C LYS A 144 29.87 -5.57 -8.61
N SER A 145 29.70 -4.25 -8.61
CA SER A 145 30.79 -3.32 -8.93
C SER A 145 31.89 -3.25 -7.87
N VAL A 146 31.66 -3.76 -6.64
CA VAL A 146 32.69 -3.87 -5.59
C VAL A 146 33.41 -5.22 -5.62
N GLN A 147 32.74 -6.31 -6.03
CA GLN A 147 33.36 -7.64 -6.18
C GLN A 147 34.36 -7.72 -7.34
N ASP A 148 34.09 -7.05 -8.46
CA ASP A 148 35.02 -6.99 -9.60
C ASP A 148 36.32 -6.21 -9.29
N VAL A 149 36.32 -5.40 -8.22
CA VAL A 149 37.48 -4.59 -7.80
C VAL A 149 38.40 -5.34 -6.82
N ALA A 150 37.91 -6.42 -6.19
CA ALA A 150 38.65 -7.16 -5.16
C ALA A 150 39.67 -8.19 -5.71
N MET A 151 39.73 -8.42 -7.03
CA MET A 151 40.52 -9.52 -7.63
C MET A 151 41.76 -9.08 -8.44
N LEU A 152 42.21 -7.82 -8.33
CA LEU A 152 43.44 -7.38 -9.00
C LEU A 152 44.67 -7.44 -8.07
N PRO A 153 45.84 -7.93 -8.56
CA PRO A 153 47.08 -7.89 -7.78
C PRO A 153 47.46 -6.45 -7.49
N ARG A 154 48.00 -6.24 -6.29
CA ARG A 154 48.39 -4.94 -5.72
C ARG A 154 49.59 -4.36 -6.49
N SER A 155 49.36 -3.90 -7.71
CA SER A 155 50.35 -3.17 -8.49
C SER A 155 50.06 -1.67 -8.40
N SER A 156 51.04 -0.97 -7.85
CA SER A 156 51.15 0.48 -7.68
C SER A 156 50.63 1.26 -8.89
N PHE A 157 49.69 2.18 -8.68
CA PHE A 157 49.39 3.23 -9.64
C PHE A 157 49.25 4.61 -8.97
N PRO A 158 49.68 5.68 -9.69
CA PRO A 158 49.86 7.02 -9.18
C PRO A 158 48.56 7.83 -9.20
N ALA A 159 48.62 8.99 -8.57
CA ALA A 159 47.54 9.96 -8.48
C ALA A 159 46.94 10.33 -9.86
N GLY A 160 45.60 10.32 -9.93
CA GLY A 160 44.81 11.12 -10.88
C GLY A 160 43.85 10.34 -11.78
N GLN A 161 42.54 10.50 -11.56
CA GLN A 161 41.53 10.81 -12.59
C GLN A 161 40.08 10.84 -12.04
N THR A 162 39.64 12.03 -11.63
CA THR A 162 38.23 12.40 -11.48
C THR A 162 37.68 12.83 -12.84
N LYS A 163 37.00 11.95 -13.58
CA LYS A 163 36.55 12.23 -14.96
C LYS A 163 35.07 12.65 -15.14
N TYR A 164 34.27 12.74 -14.08
CA TYR A 164 32.89 13.26 -14.16
C TYR A 164 32.61 14.50 -13.29
N LEU A 165 33.57 14.93 -12.47
CA LEU A 165 33.47 16.15 -11.65
C LEU A 165 33.81 17.44 -12.43
N LYS A 166 34.27 17.32 -13.68
CA LYS A 166 34.77 18.45 -14.48
C LYS A 166 33.70 19.20 -15.27
N TYR A 167 32.51 18.61 -15.43
CA TYR A 167 31.41 19.17 -16.23
C TYR A 167 30.26 19.75 -15.39
N LEU A 168 30.28 19.58 -14.07
CA LEU A 168 29.30 20.19 -13.14
C LEU A 168 29.16 21.72 -13.30
N PRO A 169 30.25 22.52 -13.37
CA PRO A 169 30.12 23.97 -13.49
C PRO A 169 29.69 24.42 -14.90
N ALA A 170 29.98 23.63 -15.94
CA ALA A 170 29.65 23.97 -17.33
C ALA A 170 28.16 23.79 -17.63
N VAL A 171 27.53 22.74 -17.09
CA VAL A 171 26.08 22.51 -17.25
C VAL A 171 25.27 23.58 -16.53
N ILE A 172 25.70 23.98 -15.32
CA ILE A 172 25.04 25.06 -14.56
C ILE A 172 25.12 26.39 -15.34
N LEU A 173 26.29 26.73 -15.89
CA LEU A 173 26.45 27.95 -16.70
C LEU A 173 25.54 27.95 -17.94
N PHE A 174 25.43 26.80 -18.62
CA PHE A 174 24.59 26.66 -19.82
C PHE A 174 23.10 26.84 -19.50
N THR A 175 22.63 26.30 -18.37
CA THR A 175 21.23 26.48 -17.95
C THR A 175 20.90 27.94 -17.63
N VAL A 176 21.81 28.66 -16.96
CA VAL A 176 21.61 30.09 -16.65
C VAL A 176 21.58 30.94 -17.92
N ILE A 177 22.46 30.65 -18.89
CA ILE A 177 22.50 31.36 -20.18
C ILE A 177 21.21 31.12 -20.98
N LEU A 178 20.69 29.89 -21.02
CA LEU A 178 19.43 29.58 -21.69
C LEU A 178 18.24 30.32 -21.06
N ILE A 179 18.17 30.37 -19.73
CA ILE A 179 17.10 31.09 -19.02
C ILE A 179 17.18 32.59 -19.32
N ALA A 180 18.37 33.18 -19.36
CA ALA A 180 18.56 34.60 -19.68
C ALA A 180 18.16 34.94 -21.13
N ILE A 181 18.47 34.07 -22.10
CA ILE A 181 18.05 34.26 -23.49
C ILE A 181 16.52 34.17 -23.62
N PHE A 182 15.89 33.25 -22.88
CA PHE A 182 14.44 33.06 -22.87
C PHE A 182 13.70 34.27 -22.27
N THR A 183 14.23 34.86 -21.19
CA THR A 183 13.61 36.07 -20.59
C THR A 183 13.76 37.29 -21.49
N ILE A 184 14.90 37.45 -22.18
CA ILE A 184 15.13 38.56 -23.12
C ILE A 184 14.23 38.44 -24.35
N THR A 185 14.07 37.24 -24.90
CA THR A 185 13.16 37.00 -26.05
C THR A 185 11.71 37.27 -25.69
N LEU A 186 11.24 36.81 -24.51
CA LEU A 186 9.91 37.16 -24.01
C LEU A 186 9.73 38.67 -23.82
N PHE A 187 10.74 39.37 -23.30
CA PHE A 187 10.69 40.82 -23.08
C PHE A 187 10.62 41.63 -24.40
N VAL A 188 11.34 41.20 -25.45
CA VAL A 188 11.29 41.85 -26.76
C VAL A 188 9.93 41.63 -27.45
N ILE A 189 9.37 40.42 -27.34
CA ILE A 189 8.03 40.12 -27.87
C ILE A 189 6.96 40.97 -27.15
N TYR A 190 7.07 41.11 -25.83
CA TYR A 190 6.12 41.89 -25.02
C TYR A 190 6.24 43.42 -25.21
N LYS A 191 7.37 43.91 -25.72
CA LYS A 191 7.59 45.34 -25.99
C LYS A 191 7.14 45.78 -27.40
N ILE A 192 6.98 44.83 -28.33
CA ILE A 192 6.58 45.09 -29.72
C ILE A 192 5.05 44.98 -29.91
N ASN A 193 4.32 44.52 -28.89
CA ASN A 193 2.86 44.40 -28.86
C ASN A 193 2.25 45.35 -27.83
#